data_AF-A0A376MQ33-F1
#
_entry.id   AF-A0A376MQ33-F1
#
_cell.length_a   1.000
_cell.length_b   1.000
_cell.length_c   1.000
_cell.angle_alpha   90.00
_cell.angle_beta   90.00
_cell.angle_gamma   90.00
#
_symmetry.space_group_name_H-M   'P 1'
#
loop_
_entity.id
_entity.type
_entity.pdbx_description
1 polymer ?
#
loop_
_entity_poly.entity_id
_entity_poly.type
_entity_poly.pdbx_seq_one_letter_code
_entity_poly.pdbx_strand_id
1 'polypeptide(L)'
;MKGRATRLCPEVNKTSFKIFDCVDIYSTLESVDTMRPVVVRPKVELQTLVNEITDSETYKITEADGRSFAEHSHEQLVAKLQRIIGLATFNRDRSETIDKQVRRLDELCQDAAGVNFNGFASRLREKGPHWSAEVFNKLPGFIARLEKLKTDINNLNDAPIFLDIDDEVVSVKSLYGDYDTPQDFLEAFDSLVQRSPNAQPALQAVINRPRDLTRKGLVELQEWFDRQHFEESSLRKAWKETRNEDIAARLIGHIRRAAVGDALKPFEERVDHALTRIKGENDWSSEQLSWLDRLAQALKEKVVLDDDVFKTGNFHRRGGKAMLQRTFDDNLDNLLDKFSDYIWDELA
;
A
#
# COMPACT_ATOMS: atom_id res chain seq x y z
N MET A 1 -22.99 -35.42 24.67
CA MET A 1 -22.39 -34.06 24.81
C MET A 1 -21.52 -33.78 23.59
N LYS A 2 -21.70 -32.64 22.91
CA LYS A 2 -20.96 -32.23 21.68
C LYS A 2 -19.48 -31.84 21.92
N GLY A 3 -18.81 -32.49 22.88
CA GLY A 3 -17.38 -32.34 23.17
C GLY A 3 -16.99 -31.05 23.90
N ARG A 4 -15.67 -30.79 24.01
CA ARG A 4 -15.09 -29.60 24.69
C ARG A 4 -15.49 -28.27 24.03
N ALA A 5 -15.95 -28.30 22.79
CA ALA A 5 -16.43 -27.13 22.06
C ALA A 5 -17.63 -26.45 22.72
N THR A 6 -18.39 -27.15 23.58
CA THR A 6 -19.52 -26.57 24.33
C THR A 6 -19.10 -25.78 25.57
N ARG A 7 -17.83 -25.84 25.98
CA ARG A 7 -17.33 -25.10 27.14
C ARG A 7 -17.30 -23.59 26.86
N LEU A 8 -17.76 -22.82 27.85
CA LEU A 8 -17.62 -21.37 27.87
C LEU A 8 -16.14 -20.99 27.99
N CYS A 9 -15.77 -19.87 27.39
CA CYS A 9 -14.46 -19.24 27.56
C CYS A 9 -14.68 -17.72 27.73
N PRO A 10 -14.85 -17.24 28.97
CA PRO A 10 -15.15 -15.84 29.24
C PRO A 10 -14.06 -14.86 28.77
N GLU A 11 -12.78 -15.28 28.82
CA GLU A 11 -11.62 -14.46 28.45
C GLU A 11 -11.69 -13.93 27.00
N VAL A 12 -12.30 -14.70 26.10
CA VAL A 12 -12.50 -14.34 24.68
C VAL A 12 -13.97 -14.08 24.35
N ASN A 13 -14.83 -13.99 25.35
CA ASN A 13 -16.28 -13.88 25.21
C ASN A 13 -16.87 -14.88 24.20
N LYS A 14 -16.54 -16.16 24.37
CA LYS A 14 -17.03 -17.22 23.49
C LYS A 14 -18.54 -17.37 23.63
N THR A 15 -19.28 -16.82 22.66
CA THR A 15 -20.76 -16.84 22.63
C THR A 15 -21.35 -17.92 21.72
N SER A 16 -20.58 -18.49 20.80
CA SER A 16 -21.03 -19.56 19.91
C SER A 16 -19.87 -20.39 19.37
N PHE A 17 -20.19 -21.54 18.78
CA PHE A 17 -19.29 -22.35 17.99
C PHE A 17 -20.03 -22.83 16.74
N LYS A 18 -19.30 -23.10 15.66
CA LYS A 18 -19.83 -23.70 14.43
C LYS A 18 -19.24 -25.09 14.29
N ILE A 19 -20.06 -26.06 13.89
CA ILE A 19 -19.60 -27.39 13.52
C ILE A 19 -19.74 -27.50 12.01
N PHE A 20 -18.67 -27.92 11.35
CA PHE A 20 -18.69 -28.30 9.94
C PHE A 20 -18.70 -29.83 9.89
N ASP A 21 -19.86 -30.40 9.59
CA ASP A 21 -20.04 -31.84 9.49
C ASP A 21 -19.91 -32.29 8.04
N CYS A 22 -18.70 -32.69 7.64
CA CYS A 22 -18.40 -33.07 6.27
C CYS A 22 -18.90 -34.47 5.88
N VAL A 23 -19.35 -35.27 6.85
CA VAL A 23 -19.69 -36.69 6.68
C VAL A 23 -21.07 -37.05 7.26
N ASP A 24 -21.87 -36.03 7.60
CA ASP A 24 -23.24 -36.14 8.08
C ASP A 24 -23.42 -37.08 9.30
N ILE A 25 -22.45 -37.05 10.22
CA ILE A 25 -22.49 -37.84 11.45
C ILE A 25 -23.62 -37.35 12.38
N TYR A 26 -23.92 -36.06 12.39
CA TYR A 26 -24.92 -35.51 13.30
C TYR A 26 -26.35 -35.89 12.93
N SER A 27 -26.67 -36.09 11.65
CA SER A 27 -27.99 -36.59 11.23
C SER A 27 -28.22 -38.02 11.74
N THR A 28 -27.20 -38.86 11.64
CA THR A 28 -27.25 -40.27 12.08
C THR A 28 -27.41 -40.38 13.61
N LEU A 29 -26.82 -39.44 14.35
CA LEU A 29 -26.84 -39.42 15.82
C LEU A 29 -27.99 -38.60 16.41
N GLU A 30 -28.88 -38.02 15.60
CA GLU A 30 -29.97 -37.15 16.06
C GLU A 30 -30.89 -37.85 17.08
N SER A 31 -31.17 -39.14 16.88
CA SER A 31 -32.01 -39.96 17.78
C SER A 31 -31.45 -40.10 19.20
N VAL A 32 -30.13 -39.92 19.38
CA VAL A 32 -29.44 -40.01 20.67
C VAL A 32 -28.85 -38.66 21.11
N ASP A 33 -29.07 -37.59 20.35
CA ASP A 33 -28.63 -36.24 20.69
C ASP A 33 -29.62 -35.58 21.66
N THR A 34 -29.19 -35.46 22.92
CA THR A 34 -29.98 -34.81 23.97
C THR A 34 -29.89 -33.27 23.91
N MET A 35 -29.05 -32.69 23.03
CA MET A 35 -28.77 -31.26 23.00
C MET A 35 -29.49 -30.59 21.81
N ARG A 36 -30.76 -30.23 22.02
CA ARG A 36 -31.57 -29.50 21.04
C ARG A 36 -31.14 -28.03 20.92
N PRO A 37 -31.08 -27.46 19.71
CA PRO A 37 -30.75 -26.05 19.53
C PRO A 37 -31.91 -25.18 20.03
N VAL A 38 -31.60 -24.24 20.94
CA VAL A 38 -32.56 -23.22 21.39
C VAL A 38 -32.95 -22.27 20.24
N VAL A 39 -32.04 -22.06 19.29
CA VAL A 39 -32.29 -21.25 18.08
C VAL A 39 -32.40 -22.16 16.87
N VAL A 40 -33.64 -22.56 16.55
CA VAL A 40 -33.95 -23.43 15.40
C VAL A 40 -33.87 -22.65 14.08
N ARG A 41 -34.23 -21.35 14.07
CA ARG A 41 -34.24 -20.48 12.88
C ARG A 41 -33.16 -19.39 12.98
N PRO A 42 -31.87 -19.72 12.80
CA PRO A 42 -30.77 -18.78 13.04
C PRO A 42 -30.80 -17.56 12.12
N LYS A 43 -31.27 -17.72 10.87
CA LYS A 43 -31.31 -16.66 9.84
C LYS A 43 -32.49 -15.68 9.99
N VAL A 44 -33.45 -15.96 10.85
CA VAL A 44 -34.62 -15.08 11.03
C VAL A 44 -34.21 -13.78 11.72
N GLU A 45 -34.72 -12.67 11.24
CA GLU A 45 -34.45 -11.34 11.79
C GLU A 45 -35.16 -11.11 13.14
N LEU A 46 -34.59 -10.25 13.99
CA LEU A 46 -35.19 -9.92 15.28
C LEU A 46 -36.59 -9.31 15.12
N GLN A 47 -36.80 -8.49 14.08
CA GLN A 47 -38.09 -7.86 13.81
C GLN A 47 -39.18 -8.91 13.51
N THR A 48 -38.85 -9.93 12.73
CA THR A 48 -39.77 -11.03 12.46
C THR A 48 -40.16 -11.76 13.74
N LEU A 49 -39.19 -12.06 14.62
CA LEU A 49 -39.48 -12.71 15.91
C LEU A 49 -40.38 -11.84 16.81
N VAL A 50 -40.18 -10.52 16.82
CA VAL A 50 -41.06 -9.58 17.55
C VAL A 50 -42.47 -9.56 16.95
N ASN A 51 -42.60 -9.55 15.62
CA ASN A 51 -43.90 -9.59 14.97
C ASN A 51 -44.64 -10.91 15.29
N GLU A 52 -43.93 -12.04 15.29
CA GLU A 52 -44.49 -13.36 15.61
C GLU A 52 -45.00 -13.45 17.05
N ILE A 53 -44.36 -12.81 18.03
CA ILE A 53 -44.88 -12.79 19.42
C ILE A 53 -46.00 -11.76 19.62
N THR A 54 -46.17 -10.82 18.68
CA THR A 54 -47.19 -9.78 18.76
C THR A 54 -48.48 -10.18 18.03
N ASP A 55 -48.36 -11.03 17.02
CA ASP A 55 -49.49 -11.62 16.31
C ASP A 55 -50.27 -12.57 17.23
N SER A 56 -51.60 -12.47 17.27
CA SER A 56 -52.43 -13.33 18.10
C SER A 56 -52.69 -14.70 17.45
N GLU A 57 -52.54 -14.82 16.13
CA GLU A 57 -52.75 -16.09 15.42
C GLU A 57 -51.63 -17.10 15.71
N THR A 58 -50.41 -16.62 15.95
CA THR A 58 -49.25 -17.47 16.27
C THR A 58 -49.39 -18.20 17.61
N TYR A 59 -50.19 -17.68 18.55
CA TYR A 59 -50.47 -18.36 19.82
C TYR A 59 -51.43 -19.54 19.67
N LYS A 60 -52.20 -19.59 18.57
CA LYS A 60 -53.15 -20.68 18.29
C LYS A 60 -52.48 -21.86 17.60
N ILE A 61 -51.32 -21.65 16.99
CA ILE A 61 -50.55 -22.68 16.31
C ILE A 61 -49.71 -23.43 17.35
N THR A 62 -50.01 -24.71 17.58
CA THR A 62 -49.27 -25.56 18.52
C THR A 62 -48.21 -26.37 17.78
N GLU A 63 -46.98 -26.36 18.30
CA GLU A 63 -45.87 -27.15 17.76
C GLU A 63 -45.79 -28.56 18.39
N ALA A 64 -44.91 -29.40 17.85
CA ALA A 64 -44.77 -30.82 18.25
C ALA A 64 -44.40 -31.04 19.72
N ASP A 65 -43.89 -30.02 20.42
CA ASP A 65 -43.57 -30.07 21.85
C ASP A 65 -44.70 -29.55 22.75
N GLY A 66 -45.87 -29.24 22.18
CA GLY A 66 -47.04 -28.77 22.90
C GLY A 66 -47.05 -27.28 23.25
N ARG A 67 -46.00 -26.54 22.88
CA ARG A 67 -45.94 -25.07 23.01
C ARG A 67 -46.47 -24.38 21.77
N SER A 68 -46.91 -23.15 21.91
CA SER A 68 -47.33 -22.32 20.78
C SER A 68 -46.14 -21.83 19.95
N PHE A 69 -46.37 -21.55 18.67
CA PHE A 69 -45.37 -20.97 17.78
C PHE A 69 -44.80 -19.65 18.33
N ALA A 70 -45.64 -18.82 18.96
CA ALA A 70 -45.21 -17.59 19.63
C ALA A 70 -44.21 -17.86 20.78
N GLU A 71 -44.41 -18.91 21.57
CA GLU A 71 -43.47 -19.28 22.65
C GLU A 71 -42.10 -19.70 22.09
N HIS A 72 -42.09 -20.43 20.97
CA HIS A 72 -40.84 -20.77 20.26
C HIS A 72 -40.14 -19.54 19.71
N SER A 73 -40.87 -18.62 19.06
CA SER A 73 -40.31 -17.36 18.57
C SER A 73 -39.76 -16.48 19.69
N HIS A 74 -40.44 -16.46 20.85
CA HIS A 74 -39.98 -15.76 22.03
C HIS A 74 -38.68 -16.36 22.61
N GLU A 75 -38.57 -17.69 22.70
CA GLU A 75 -37.35 -18.33 23.16
C GLU A 75 -36.15 -18.00 22.25
N GLN A 76 -36.37 -18.01 20.93
CA GLN A 76 -35.36 -17.60 19.95
C GLN A 76 -34.99 -16.12 20.07
N LEU A 77 -35.98 -15.24 20.29
CA LEU A 77 -35.75 -13.81 20.48
C LEU A 77 -34.89 -13.56 21.71
N VAL A 78 -35.25 -14.17 22.85
CA VAL A 78 -34.49 -14.06 24.10
C VAL A 78 -33.06 -14.57 23.91
N ALA A 79 -32.86 -15.71 23.26
CA ALA A 79 -31.52 -16.27 23.03
C ALA A 79 -30.65 -15.36 22.14
N LYS A 80 -31.22 -14.80 21.05
CA LYS A 80 -30.51 -13.84 20.19
C LYS A 80 -30.18 -12.55 20.94
N LEU A 81 -31.11 -12.06 21.76
CA LEU A 81 -30.91 -10.85 22.55
C LEU A 81 -29.82 -11.03 23.62
N GLN A 82 -29.81 -12.17 24.32
CA GLN A 82 -28.74 -12.50 25.28
C GLN A 82 -27.37 -12.49 24.64
N ARG A 83 -27.26 -13.01 23.40
CA ARG A 83 -26.01 -12.96 22.65
C ARG A 83 -25.58 -11.53 22.34
N ILE A 84 -26.50 -10.67 21.88
CA ILE A 84 -26.20 -9.26 21.59
C ILE A 84 -25.77 -8.54 22.87
N ILE A 85 -26.49 -8.74 23.98
CA ILE A 85 -26.13 -8.19 25.29
C ILE A 85 -24.71 -8.61 25.68
N GLY A 86 -24.40 -9.92 25.67
CA GLY A 86 -23.07 -10.41 26.06
C GLY A 86 -21.93 -9.88 25.19
N LEU A 87 -22.16 -9.73 23.89
CA LEU A 87 -21.19 -9.10 22.98
C LEU A 87 -21.02 -7.60 23.25
N ALA A 88 -22.11 -6.89 23.52
CA ALA A 88 -22.09 -5.46 23.81
C ALA A 88 -21.40 -5.17 25.14
N THR A 89 -21.69 -5.93 26.20
CA THR A 89 -21.04 -5.79 27.51
C THR A 89 -19.53 -5.99 27.40
N PHE A 90 -19.07 -7.00 26.65
CA PHE A 90 -17.63 -7.27 26.48
C PHE A 90 -16.89 -6.18 25.70
N ASN A 91 -17.57 -5.55 24.73
CA ASN A 91 -16.97 -4.51 23.90
C ASN A 91 -17.16 -3.09 24.46
N ARG A 92 -17.84 -2.96 25.60
CA ARG A 92 -18.12 -1.68 26.26
C ARG A 92 -16.84 -0.93 26.62
N ASP A 93 -15.88 -1.63 27.22
CA ASP A 93 -14.60 -1.04 27.65
C ASP A 93 -13.61 -0.86 26.48
N ARG A 94 -13.93 -1.44 25.31
CA ARG A 94 -13.11 -1.41 24.10
C ARG A 94 -13.53 -0.35 23.10
N SER A 95 -14.74 0.21 23.26
CA SER A 95 -15.29 1.20 22.33
C SER A 95 -16.27 2.14 23.02
N GLU A 96 -15.91 3.43 23.05
CA GLU A 96 -16.77 4.50 23.59
C GLU A 96 -18.11 4.58 22.85
N THR A 97 -18.12 4.32 21.54
CA THR A 97 -19.35 4.30 20.73
C THR A 97 -20.29 3.19 21.17
N ILE A 98 -19.78 2.00 21.46
CA ILE A 98 -20.58 0.88 21.98
C ILE A 98 -21.10 1.21 23.39
N ASP A 99 -20.27 1.77 24.27
CA ASP A 99 -20.70 2.20 25.61
C ASP A 99 -21.86 3.21 25.54
N LYS A 100 -21.77 4.23 24.68
CA LYS A 100 -22.87 5.20 24.48
C LYS A 100 -24.16 4.54 24.01
N GLN A 101 -24.09 3.58 23.10
CA GLN A 101 -25.27 2.85 22.63
C GLN A 101 -25.88 1.99 23.74
N VAL A 102 -25.05 1.28 24.51
CA VAL A 102 -25.50 0.45 25.64
C VAL A 102 -26.17 1.30 26.71
N ARG A 103 -25.60 2.46 27.08
CA ARG A 103 -26.22 3.39 28.03
C ARG A 103 -27.59 3.86 27.56
N ARG A 104 -27.74 4.14 26.26
CA ARG A 104 -29.04 4.53 25.70
C ARG A 104 -30.05 3.37 25.73
N LEU A 105 -29.61 2.14 25.52
CA LEU A 105 -30.45 0.95 25.65
C LEU A 105 -30.82 0.68 27.11
N ASP A 106 -29.91 0.94 28.06
CA ASP A 106 -30.19 0.84 29.50
C ASP A 106 -31.37 1.74 29.89
N GLU A 107 -31.35 3.01 29.47
CA GLU A 107 -32.46 3.96 29.71
C GLU A 107 -33.79 3.45 29.15
N LEU A 108 -33.80 3.03 27.89
CA LEU A 108 -35.01 2.52 27.23
C LEU A 108 -35.56 1.25 27.90
N CYS A 109 -34.69 0.31 28.26
CA CYS A 109 -35.09 -0.90 28.96
C CYS A 109 -35.59 -0.59 30.38
N GLN A 110 -34.98 0.38 31.07
CA GLN A 110 -35.41 0.79 32.40
C GLN A 110 -36.82 1.39 32.36
N ASP A 111 -37.11 2.24 31.38
CA ASP A 111 -38.42 2.87 31.21
C ASP A 111 -39.51 1.87 30.84
N ALA A 112 -39.22 0.93 29.93
CA ALA A 112 -40.23 0.00 29.40
C ALA A 112 -40.41 -1.28 30.24
N ALA A 113 -39.35 -1.75 30.91
CA ALA A 113 -39.30 -3.04 31.57
C ALA A 113 -38.78 -3.01 33.02
N GLY A 114 -38.36 -1.84 33.52
CA GLY A 114 -37.88 -1.66 34.89
C GLY A 114 -36.51 -2.27 35.17
N VAL A 115 -35.78 -2.68 34.13
CA VAL A 115 -34.46 -3.31 34.21
C VAL A 115 -33.51 -2.70 33.20
N ASN A 116 -32.21 -2.72 33.49
CA ASN A 116 -31.19 -2.29 32.53
C ASN A 116 -31.06 -3.28 31.34
N PHE A 117 -30.29 -2.89 30.33
CA PHE A 117 -30.10 -3.68 29.11
C PHE A 117 -29.50 -5.06 29.40
N ASN A 118 -28.55 -5.14 30.33
CA ASN A 118 -27.94 -6.41 30.74
C ASN A 118 -28.96 -7.41 31.32
N GLY A 119 -29.94 -6.93 32.10
CA GLY A 119 -31.00 -7.74 32.69
C GLY A 119 -32.20 -8.00 31.77
N PHE A 120 -32.29 -7.30 30.64
CA PHE A 120 -33.49 -7.24 29.81
C PHE A 120 -33.93 -8.61 29.28
N ALA A 121 -33.01 -9.39 28.71
CA ALA A 121 -33.38 -10.70 28.15
C ALA A 121 -33.83 -11.71 29.22
N SER A 122 -33.25 -11.66 30.42
CA SER A 122 -33.70 -12.49 31.56
C SER A 122 -35.10 -12.10 32.00
N ARG A 123 -35.41 -10.80 31.99
CA ARG A 123 -36.74 -10.29 32.34
C ARG A 123 -37.81 -10.69 31.32
N LEU A 124 -37.49 -10.60 30.02
CA LEU A 124 -38.38 -11.09 28.96
C LEU A 124 -38.68 -12.59 29.14
N ARG A 125 -37.64 -13.40 29.41
CA ARG A 125 -37.80 -14.83 29.70
C ARG A 125 -38.74 -15.12 30.86
N GLU A 126 -38.57 -14.41 31.97
CA GLU A 126 -39.36 -14.58 33.19
C GLU A 126 -40.85 -14.26 32.97
N LYS A 127 -41.13 -13.23 32.17
CA LYS A 127 -42.49 -12.69 31.98
C LYS A 127 -43.23 -13.28 30.78
N GLY A 128 -42.51 -13.90 29.84
CA GLY A 128 -43.09 -14.64 28.72
C GLY A 128 -43.52 -13.76 27.53
N PRO A 129 -44.00 -14.41 26.46
CA PRO A 129 -44.16 -13.81 25.13
C PRO A 129 -45.18 -12.66 25.07
N HIS A 130 -46.31 -12.78 25.76
CA HIS A 130 -47.34 -11.73 25.79
C HIS A 130 -46.81 -10.43 26.39
N TRP A 131 -46.15 -10.52 27.54
CA TRP A 131 -45.56 -9.35 28.18
C TRP A 131 -44.40 -8.77 27.36
N SER A 132 -43.58 -9.64 26.76
CA SER A 132 -42.53 -9.19 25.83
C SER A 132 -43.11 -8.39 24.66
N ALA A 133 -44.22 -8.84 24.06
CA ALA A 133 -44.88 -8.10 22.98
C ALA A 133 -45.33 -6.70 23.43
N GLU A 134 -45.95 -6.58 24.62
CA GLU A 134 -46.31 -5.28 25.19
C GLU A 134 -45.10 -4.36 25.38
N VAL A 135 -43.98 -4.91 25.84
CA VAL A 135 -42.74 -4.14 26.04
C VAL A 135 -42.16 -3.66 24.71
N PHE A 136 -42.09 -4.52 23.69
CA PHE A 136 -41.58 -4.12 22.37
C PHE A 136 -42.50 -3.10 21.68
N ASN A 137 -43.82 -3.17 21.89
CA ASN A 137 -44.76 -2.15 21.40
C ASN A 137 -44.52 -0.77 22.02
N LYS A 138 -44.02 -0.69 23.26
CA LYS A 138 -43.64 0.56 23.92
C LYS A 138 -42.27 1.11 23.46
N LEU A 139 -41.50 0.31 22.71
CA LEU A 139 -40.12 0.60 22.32
C LEU A 139 -39.96 0.70 20.80
N PRO A 140 -40.58 1.69 20.13
CA PRO A 140 -40.48 1.84 18.69
C PRO A 140 -39.02 2.07 18.25
N GLY A 141 -38.58 1.32 17.24
CA GLY A 141 -37.22 1.40 16.70
C GLY A 141 -36.14 0.74 17.57
N PHE A 142 -36.50 0.08 18.67
CA PHE A 142 -35.54 -0.63 19.52
C PHE A 142 -34.82 -1.76 18.77
N ILE A 143 -35.53 -2.50 17.93
CA ILE A 143 -34.93 -3.54 17.07
C ILE A 143 -33.89 -2.95 16.11
N ALA A 144 -34.19 -1.81 15.48
CA ALA A 144 -33.22 -1.14 14.62
C ALA A 144 -31.96 -0.70 15.38
N ARG A 145 -32.09 -0.28 16.64
CA ARG A 145 -30.94 0.04 17.50
C ARG A 145 -30.12 -1.21 17.84
N LEU A 146 -30.77 -2.35 18.10
CA LEU A 146 -30.07 -3.62 18.35
C LEU A 146 -29.30 -4.11 17.12
N GLU A 147 -29.90 -4.02 15.94
CA GLU A 147 -29.21 -4.41 14.69
C GLU A 147 -28.05 -3.47 14.36
N LYS A 148 -28.20 -2.16 14.63
CA LYS A 148 -27.08 -1.21 14.53
C LYS A 148 -25.95 -1.57 15.50
N LEU A 149 -26.28 -1.79 16.79
CA LEU A 149 -25.30 -2.19 17.81
C LEU A 149 -24.55 -3.45 17.38
N LYS A 150 -25.27 -4.46 16.88
CA LYS A 150 -24.68 -5.70 16.36
C LYS A 150 -23.75 -5.46 15.17
N THR A 151 -24.11 -4.56 14.26
CA THR A 151 -23.27 -4.18 13.12
C THR A 151 -22.00 -3.49 13.57
N ASP A 152 -22.11 -2.52 14.49
CA ASP A 152 -20.96 -1.78 15.01
C ASP A 152 -20.00 -2.71 15.78
N ILE A 153 -20.53 -3.67 16.54
CA ILE A 153 -19.71 -4.71 17.20
C ILE A 153 -19.00 -5.60 16.18
N ASN A 154 -19.67 -5.99 15.09
CA ASN A 154 -19.03 -6.81 14.06
C ASN A 154 -17.89 -6.06 13.38
N ASN A 155 -18.09 -4.78 13.06
CA ASN A 155 -17.04 -3.94 12.47
C ASN A 155 -15.82 -3.79 13.40
N LEU A 156 -16.01 -3.79 14.72
CA LEU A 156 -14.88 -3.82 15.68
C LEU A 156 -14.08 -5.11 15.61
N ASN A 157 -14.69 -6.25 15.27
CA ASN A 157 -13.95 -7.50 15.10
C ASN A 157 -13.11 -7.51 13.81
N ASP A 158 -13.47 -6.70 12.83
CA ASP A 158 -12.71 -6.51 11.58
C ASP A 158 -11.65 -5.39 11.72
N ALA A 159 -11.59 -4.70 12.85
CA ALA A 159 -10.60 -3.68 13.11
C ALA A 159 -9.19 -4.30 13.24
N PRO A 160 -8.14 -3.61 12.77
CA PRO A 160 -6.77 -4.08 12.96
C PRO A 160 -6.46 -4.22 14.45
N ILE A 161 -5.82 -5.33 14.80
CA ILE A 161 -5.33 -5.56 16.16
C ILE A 161 -4.01 -4.79 16.29
N PHE A 162 -4.01 -3.76 17.11
CA PHE A 162 -2.78 -3.08 17.51
C PHE A 162 -2.18 -3.84 18.70
N LEU A 163 -0.93 -4.25 18.56
CA LEU A 163 -0.14 -4.82 19.64
C LEU A 163 0.86 -3.75 20.09
N ASP A 164 0.89 -3.48 21.39
CA ASP A 164 1.86 -2.57 22.01
C ASP A 164 3.14 -3.38 22.31
N ILE A 165 3.82 -3.76 21.22
CA ILE A 165 5.11 -4.46 21.23
C ILE A 165 6.12 -3.60 20.48
N ASP A 166 7.36 -3.59 20.95
CA ASP A 166 8.43 -2.88 20.25
C ASP A 166 8.64 -3.50 18.86
N ASP A 167 8.68 -2.64 17.84
CA ASP A 167 8.97 -3.05 16.46
C ASP A 167 10.44 -3.51 16.31
N GLU A 168 10.67 -4.54 15.50
CA GLU A 168 12.01 -4.98 15.11
C GLU A 168 12.17 -5.03 13.58
N VAL A 169 13.35 -4.63 13.08
CA VAL A 169 13.66 -4.74 11.65
C VAL A 169 14.04 -6.19 11.33
N VAL A 170 13.11 -6.93 10.73
CA VAL A 170 13.33 -8.34 10.36
C VAL A 170 14.12 -8.48 9.06
N SER A 171 13.94 -7.57 8.11
CA SER A 171 14.69 -7.58 6.85
C SER A 171 14.67 -6.22 6.15
N VAL A 172 15.71 -5.94 5.37
CA VAL A 172 15.77 -4.81 4.43
C VAL A 172 15.98 -5.39 3.04
N LYS A 173 15.08 -5.06 2.11
CA LYS A 173 15.19 -5.46 0.70
C LYS A 173 15.27 -4.21 -0.17
N SER A 174 16.21 -4.22 -1.10
CA SER A 174 16.22 -3.26 -2.21
C SER A 174 15.18 -3.72 -3.22
N LEU A 175 14.25 -2.84 -3.58
CA LEU A 175 13.33 -3.07 -4.70
C LEU A 175 13.83 -2.27 -5.90
N TYR A 176 13.71 -2.84 -7.10
CA TYR A 176 14.14 -2.22 -8.34
C TYR A 176 12.94 -1.94 -9.23
N GLY A 177 12.06 -1.03 -8.81
CA GLY A 177 10.79 -0.79 -9.48
C GLY A 177 9.92 -2.06 -9.46
N ASP A 178 9.62 -2.58 -10.64
CA ASP A 178 8.82 -3.80 -10.84
C ASP A 178 9.64 -5.11 -10.75
N TYR A 179 10.93 -5.03 -10.45
CA TYR A 179 11.85 -6.17 -10.49
C TYR A 179 12.39 -6.54 -9.11
N ASP A 180 12.43 -7.85 -8.84
CA ASP A 180 12.89 -8.42 -7.56
C ASP A 180 14.41 -8.54 -7.48
N THR A 181 15.12 -8.62 -8.62
CA THR A 181 16.58 -8.78 -8.65
C THR A 181 17.26 -7.67 -9.46
N PRO A 182 18.49 -7.27 -9.08
CA PRO A 182 19.24 -6.25 -9.82
C PRO A 182 19.62 -6.69 -11.23
N GLN A 183 19.79 -8.00 -11.46
CA GLN A 183 20.09 -8.56 -12.78
C GLN A 183 18.89 -8.38 -13.72
N ASP A 184 17.69 -8.77 -13.30
CA ASP A 184 16.47 -8.64 -14.11
C ASP A 184 16.19 -7.17 -14.44
N PHE A 185 16.42 -6.27 -13.47
CA PHE A 185 16.30 -4.84 -13.67
C PHE A 185 17.25 -4.30 -14.76
N LEU A 186 18.53 -4.72 -14.75
CA LEU A 186 19.50 -4.30 -15.76
C LEU A 186 19.18 -4.88 -17.14
N GLU A 187 18.74 -6.14 -17.22
CA GLU A 187 18.32 -6.77 -18.48
C GLU A 187 17.07 -6.10 -19.07
N ALA A 188 16.14 -5.68 -18.22
CA ALA A 188 14.96 -4.93 -18.63
C ALA A 188 15.33 -3.53 -19.14
N PHE A 189 16.25 -2.84 -18.47
CA PHE A 189 16.80 -1.57 -18.96
C PHE A 189 17.46 -1.74 -20.33
N ASP A 190 18.34 -2.76 -20.48
CA ASP A 190 19.03 -3.03 -21.74
C ASP A 190 18.02 -3.33 -22.86
N SER A 191 16.99 -4.12 -22.56
CA SER A 191 15.89 -4.44 -23.48
C SER A 191 15.11 -3.19 -23.88
N LEU A 192 14.83 -2.27 -22.95
CA LEU A 192 14.13 -1.03 -23.23
C LEU A 192 14.94 -0.14 -24.19
N VAL A 193 16.25 0.02 -23.94
CA VAL A 193 17.15 0.79 -24.79
C VAL A 193 17.21 0.22 -26.21
N GLN A 194 17.31 -1.11 -26.34
CA GLN A 194 17.42 -1.79 -27.64
C GLN A 194 16.11 -1.78 -28.45
N ARG A 195 14.95 -1.91 -27.79
CA ARG A 195 13.64 -1.94 -28.47
C ARG A 195 13.15 -0.57 -28.91
N SER A 196 13.56 0.47 -28.19
CA SER A 196 12.99 1.81 -28.32
C SER A 196 14.02 2.88 -28.71
N PRO A 197 14.94 2.64 -29.65
CA PRO A 197 16.02 3.58 -29.93
C PRO A 197 15.48 4.94 -30.39
N ASN A 198 14.34 4.95 -31.10
CA ASN A 198 13.68 6.15 -31.62
C ASN A 198 12.56 6.71 -30.71
N ALA A 199 12.40 6.19 -29.48
CA ALA A 199 11.33 6.66 -28.59
C ALA A 199 11.54 8.10 -28.10
N GLN A 200 12.79 8.55 -28.00
CA GLN A 200 13.14 9.92 -27.66
C GLN A 200 14.26 10.45 -28.57
N PRO A 201 14.19 11.69 -29.07
CA PRO A 201 15.27 12.29 -29.85
C PRO A 201 16.60 12.31 -29.09
N ALA A 202 16.56 12.55 -27.77
CA ALA A 202 17.73 12.53 -26.91
C ALA A 202 18.37 11.14 -26.79
N LEU A 203 17.58 10.06 -26.83
CA LEU A 203 18.10 8.69 -26.83
C LEU A 203 18.90 8.41 -28.10
N GLN A 204 18.39 8.83 -29.27
CA GLN A 204 19.11 8.76 -30.53
C GLN A 204 20.42 9.55 -30.49
N ALA A 205 20.40 10.76 -29.93
CA ALA A 205 21.60 11.58 -29.76
C ALA A 205 22.65 10.83 -28.91
N VAL A 206 22.28 10.27 -27.75
CA VAL A 206 23.22 9.53 -26.89
C VAL A 206 23.85 8.32 -27.60
N ILE A 207 23.08 7.61 -28.42
CA ILE A 207 23.56 6.41 -29.13
C ILE A 207 24.49 6.79 -30.29
N ASN A 208 24.03 7.67 -31.18
CA ASN A 208 24.64 7.89 -32.49
C ASN A 208 25.49 9.17 -32.59
N ARG A 209 25.11 10.24 -31.87
CA ARG A 209 25.75 11.56 -31.95
C ARG A 209 25.72 12.28 -30.60
N PRO A 210 26.56 11.85 -29.62
CA PRO A 210 26.50 12.41 -28.26
C PRO A 210 26.72 13.92 -28.20
N ARG A 211 27.45 14.49 -29.17
CA ARG A 211 27.67 15.93 -29.32
C ARG A 211 26.37 16.72 -29.55
N ASP A 212 25.35 16.11 -30.15
CA ASP A 212 24.06 16.74 -30.44
C ASP A 212 23.12 16.72 -29.20
N LEU A 213 23.55 16.09 -28.10
CA LEU A 213 22.76 16.00 -26.89
C LEU A 213 22.66 17.38 -26.24
N THR A 214 21.44 17.89 -26.11
CA THR A 214 21.16 19.14 -25.40
C THR A 214 20.82 18.87 -23.94
N ARG A 215 21.01 19.86 -23.07
CA ARG A 215 20.61 19.76 -21.66
C ARG A 215 19.12 19.47 -21.50
N LYS A 216 18.28 20.16 -22.27
CA LYS A 216 16.84 19.91 -22.31
C LYS A 216 16.54 18.47 -22.70
N GLY A 217 17.20 17.96 -23.75
CA GLY A 217 17.06 16.58 -24.18
C GLY A 217 17.51 15.57 -23.11
N LEU A 218 18.60 15.84 -22.39
CA LEU A 218 19.06 14.97 -21.29
C LEU A 218 18.06 14.92 -20.15
N VAL A 219 17.46 16.06 -19.76
CA VAL A 219 16.42 16.11 -18.72
C VAL A 219 15.16 15.37 -19.16
N GLU A 220 14.69 15.60 -20.39
CA GLU A 220 13.55 14.87 -20.96
C GLU A 220 13.81 13.36 -21.03
N LEU A 221 15.05 12.96 -21.33
CA LEU A 221 15.47 11.56 -21.36
C LEU A 221 15.48 10.94 -19.95
N GLN A 222 15.99 11.66 -18.95
CA GLN A 222 15.94 11.24 -17.54
C GLN A 222 14.49 11.05 -17.08
N GLU A 223 13.63 12.05 -17.29
CA GLU A 223 12.20 11.95 -16.95
C GLU A 223 11.51 10.77 -17.64
N TRP A 224 11.90 10.47 -18.88
CA TRP A 224 11.34 9.33 -19.62
C TRP A 224 11.73 8.00 -18.99
N PHE A 225 13.00 7.81 -18.59
CA PHE A 225 13.45 6.60 -17.90
C PHE A 225 12.87 6.49 -16.49
N ASP A 226 12.78 7.60 -15.74
CA ASP A 226 12.20 7.63 -14.40
C ASP A 226 10.72 7.18 -14.42
N ARG A 227 9.95 7.60 -15.43
CA ARG A 227 8.56 7.12 -15.64
C ARG A 227 8.46 5.62 -15.95
N GLN A 228 9.55 5.00 -16.37
CA GLN A 228 9.66 3.56 -16.58
C GLN A 228 10.36 2.86 -15.40
N HIS A 229 10.51 3.55 -14.27
CA HIS A 229 11.18 3.08 -13.05
C HIS A 229 12.69 2.81 -13.19
N PHE A 230 13.34 3.41 -14.19
CA PHE A 230 14.78 3.29 -14.44
C PHE A 230 15.57 4.52 -14.00
N GLU A 231 15.57 4.82 -12.70
CA GLU A 231 16.34 5.94 -12.13
C GLU A 231 17.87 5.69 -12.19
N GLU A 232 18.67 6.75 -12.39
CA GLU A 232 20.14 6.65 -12.44
C GLU A 232 20.75 6.07 -11.15
N SER A 233 20.19 6.43 -9.99
CA SER A 233 20.57 5.91 -8.67
C SER A 233 20.36 4.39 -8.58
N SER A 234 19.20 3.92 -9.04
CA SER A 234 18.82 2.50 -9.09
C SER A 234 19.69 1.73 -10.08
N LEU A 235 19.99 2.29 -11.26
CA LEU A 235 20.92 1.71 -12.23
C LEU A 235 22.32 1.52 -11.67
N ARG A 236 22.85 2.54 -10.96
CA ARG A 236 24.16 2.44 -10.30
C ARG A 236 24.17 1.38 -9.22
N LYS A 237 23.13 1.35 -8.37
CA LYS A 237 23.02 0.37 -7.28
C LYS A 237 22.87 -1.06 -7.81
N ALA A 238 22.02 -1.27 -8.81
CA ALA A 238 21.85 -2.56 -9.45
C ALA A 238 23.14 -3.05 -10.11
N TRP A 239 23.88 -2.15 -10.76
CA TRP A 239 25.19 -2.48 -11.33
C TRP A 239 26.19 -2.92 -10.27
N LYS A 240 26.29 -2.15 -9.17
CA LYS A 240 27.17 -2.47 -8.05
C LYS A 240 26.84 -3.82 -7.43
N GLU A 241 25.56 -4.11 -7.18
CA GLU A 241 25.15 -5.40 -6.60
C GLU A 241 25.37 -6.58 -7.57
N THR A 242 25.21 -6.36 -8.88
CA THR A 242 25.34 -7.41 -9.90
C THR A 242 26.80 -7.74 -10.24
N ARG A 243 27.63 -6.70 -10.44
CA ARG A 243 29.01 -6.83 -10.93
C ARG A 243 30.07 -6.66 -9.85
N ASN A 244 29.67 -6.30 -8.63
CA ASN A 244 30.57 -5.95 -7.52
C ASN A 244 31.53 -4.78 -7.88
N GLU A 245 31.05 -3.85 -8.70
CA GLU A 245 31.80 -2.68 -9.19
C GLU A 245 31.02 -1.39 -8.93
N ASP A 246 31.62 -0.45 -8.18
CA ASP A 246 31.00 0.85 -7.89
C ASP A 246 31.44 1.88 -8.94
N ILE A 247 30.73 1.92 -10.05
CA ILE A 247 31.04 2.82 -11.18
C ILE A 247 30.16 4.06 -11.08
N ALA A 248 30.77 5.23 -10.93
CA ALA A 248 30.09 6.53 -11.01
C ALA A 248 29.73 6.93 -12.45
N ALA A 249 29.19 5.98 -13.22
CA ALA A 249 28.65 6.26 -14.54
C ALA A 249 27.36 7.08 -14.40
N ARG A 250 27.12 7.92 -15.41
CA ARG A 250 25.87 8.67 -15.60
C ARG A 250 24.93 7.85 -16.48
N LEU A 251 23.64 8.20 -16.52
CA LEU A 251 22.62 7.54 -17.36
C LEU A 251 23.10 7.31 -18.81
N ILE A 252 23.71 8.33 -19.43
CA ILE A 252 24.30 8.26 -20.78
C ILE A 252 25.27 7.10 -20.99
N GLY A 253 26.08 6.76 -19.98
CA GLY A 253 27.03 5.65 -20.03
C GLY A 253 26.32 4.30 -20.00
N HIS A 254 25.27 4.18 -19.17
CA HIS A 254 24.43 2.98 -19.13
C HIS A 254 23.71 2.75 -20.47
N ILE A 255 23.18 3.82 -21.08
CA ILE A 255 22.53 3.75 -22.39
C ILE A 255 23.50 3.28 -23.47
N ARG A 256 24.70 3.87 -23.55
CA ARG A 256 25.69 3.50 -24.58
C ARG A 256 26.20 2.07 -24.39
N ARG A 257 26.40 1.61 -23.15
CA ARG A 257 26.67 0.21 -22.86
C ARG A 257 25.58 -0.71 -23.41
N ALA A 258 24.32 -0.39 -23.11
CA ALA A 258 23.17 -1.20 -23.53
C ALA A 258 22.94 -1.21 -25.06
N ALA A 259 23.20 -0.08 -25.72
CA ALA A 259 22.91 0.12 -27.14
C ALA A 259 24.06 -0.30 -28.07
N VAL A 260 25.29 0.05 -27.73
CA VAL A 260 26.47 -0.12 -28.61
C VAL A 260 27.60 -0.92 -27.99
N GLY A 261 27.44 -1.43 -26.76
CA GLY A 261 28.45 -2.24 -26.08
C GLY A 261 29.64 -1.45 -25.54
N ASP A 262 29.51 -0.12 -25.39
CA ASP A 262 30.55 0.74 -24.82
C ASP A 262 30.86 0.34 -23.37
N ALA A 263 32.14 0.34 -22.99
CA ALA A 263 32.56 -0.04 -21.65
C ALA A 263 32.02 0.96 -20.62
N LEU A 264 31.35 0.46 -19.58
CA LEU A 264 30.83 1.33 -18.53
C LEU A 264 32.00 1.86 -17.69
N LYS A 265 32.22 3.18 -17.76
CA LYS A 265 33.29 3.87 -17.02
C LYS A 265 32.75 5.09 -16.27
N PRO A 266 33.40 5.54 -15.19
CA PRO A 266 33.04 6.79 -14.53
C PRO A 266 33.05 7.96 -15.54
N PHE A 267 32.03 8.80 -15.50
CA PHE A 267 31.92 9.89 -16.46
C PHE A 267 33.06 10.90 -16.30
N GLU A 268 33.54 11.11 -15.07
CA GLU A 268 34.67 12.02 -14.81
C GLU A 268 35.97 11.56 -15.48
N GLU A 269 36.23 10.25 -15.50
CA GLU A 269 37.42 9.68 -16.15
C GLU A 269 37.39 9.92 -17.67
N ARG A 270 36.21 9.80 -18.28
CA ARG A 270 36.00 10.11 -19.71
C ARG A 270 36.29 11.58 -20.02
N VAL A 271 35.84 12.49 -19.14
CA VAL A 271 36.11 13.93 -19.27
C VAL A 271 37.59 14.25 -19.09
N ASP A 272 38.27 13.61 -18.15
CA ASP A 272 39.71 13.81 -17.91
C ASP A 272 40.57 13.32 -19.08
N HIS A 273 40.17 12.20 -19.69
CA HIS A 273 40.80 11.72 -20.92
C HIS A 273 40.63 12.71 -22.08
N ALA A 274 39.40 13.19 -22.31
CA ALA A 274 39.13 14.19 -23.34
C ALA A 274 39.95 15.47 -23.13
N LEU A 275 40.02 15.94 -21.88
CA LEU A 275 40.83 17.09 -21.50
C LEU A 275 42.32 16.88 -21.79
N THR A 276 42.86 15.71 -21.40
CA THR A 276 44.29 15.38 -21.60
C THR A 276 44.65 15.37 -23.08
N ARG A 277 43.78 14.78 -23.91
CA ARG A 277 43.97 14.74 -25.37
C ARG A 277 43.94 16.13 -25.98
N ILE A 278 42.96 16.96 -25.62
CA ILE A 278 42.86 18.34 -26.11
C ILE A 278 44.08 19.15 -25.71
N LYS A 279 44.55 19.03 -24.46
CA LYS A 279 45.77 19.70 -23.98
C LYS A 279 47.03 19.30 -24.76
N GLY A 280 47.08 18.09 -25.33
CA GLY A 280 48.20 17.59 -26.11
C GLY A 280 48.18 17.95 -27.61
N GLU A 281 47.06 18.46 -28.14
CA GLU A 281 46.91 18.74 -29.57
C GLU A 281 47.50 20.07 -30.02
N ASN A 282 47.61 21.05 -29.12
CA ASN A 282 48.08 22.39 -29.45
C ASN A 282 48.94 22.95 -28.31
N ASP A 283 49.78 23.93 -28.65
CA ASP A 283 50.53 24.72 -27.68
C ASP A 283 49.61 25.79 -27.04
N TRP A 284 48.83 25.37 -26.05
CA TRP A 284 47.90 26.25 -25.35
C TRP A 284 48.62 27.26 -24.44
N SER A 285 48.12 28.49 -24.41
CA SER A 285 48.54 29.48 -23.40
C SER A 285 48.06 29.08 -21.99
N SER A 286 48.69 29.66 -20.96
CA SER A 286 48.28 29.43 -19.56
C SER A 286 46.82 29.82 -19.28
N GLU A 287 46.31 30.85 -19.97
CA GLU A 287 44.91 31.25 -19.88
C GLU A 287 43.98 30.23 -20.53
N GLN A 288 44.33 29.74 -21.73
CA GLN A 288 43.56 28.71 -22.43
C GLN A 288 43.51 27.41 -21.63
N LEU A 289 44.62 26.96 -21.05
CA LEU A 289 44.67 25.80 -20.17
C LEU A 289 43.73 25.94 -18.96
N SER A 290 43.71 27.10 -18.31
CA SER A 290 42.80 27.35 -17.19
C SER A 290 41.33 27.31 -17.61
N TRP A 291 41.01 27.74 -18.83
CA TRP A 291 39.67 27.64 -19.39
C TRP A 291 39.28 26.20 -19.74
N LEU A 292 40.19 25.42 -20.32
CA LEU A 292 39.99 23.99 -20.59
C LEU A 292 39.66 23.22 -19.30
N ASP A 293 40.41 23.46 -18.22
CA ASP A 293 40.16 22.84 -16.91
C ASP A 293 38.76 23.17 -16.37
N ARG A 294 38.30 24.41 -16.57
CA ARG A 294 36.96 24.84 -16.14
C ARG A 294 35.86 24.23 -16.98
N LEU A 295 36.07 24.11 -18.29
CA LEU A 295 35.13 23.43 -19.18
C LEU A 295 34.99 21.97 -18.79
N ALA A 296 36.10 21.28 -18.52
CA ALA A 296 36.09 19.91 -18.00
C ALA A 296 35.34 19.80 -16.67
N GLN A 297 35.60 20.68 -15.71
CA GLN A 297 34.88 20.69 -14.43
C GLN A 297 33.37 20.88 -14.63
N ALA A 298 32.98 21.81 -15.51
CA ALA A 298 31.57 22.04 -15.82
C ALA A 298 30.91 20.83 -16.51
N LEU A 299 31.64 20.10 -17.37
CA LEU A 299 31.18 18.86 -17.98
C LEU A 299 30.94 17.78 -16.91
N LYS A 300 31.88 17.56 -15.98
CA LYS A 300 31.72 16.56 -14.89
C LYS A 300 30.43 16.78 -14.08
N GLU A 301 30.10 18.04 -13.82
CA GLU A 301 28.91 18.42 -13.07
C GLU A 301 27.61 18.30 -13.88
N LYS A 302 27.61 18.80 -15.13
CA LYS A 302 26.38 19.01 -15.91
C LYS A 302 26.16 18.02 -17.05
N VAL A 303 27.15 17.19 -17.38
CA VAL A 303 27.19 16.23 -18.50
C VAL A 303 27.16 16.87 -19.89
N VAL A 304 26.32 17.89 -20.10
CA VAL A 304 26.18 18.66 -21.34
C VAL A 304 26.44 20.14 -21.05
N LEU A 305 27.20 20.79 -21.92
CA LEU A 305 27.38 22.25 -21.91
C LEU A 305 26.46 22.89 -22.95
N ASP A 306 25.53 23.73 -22.51
CA ASP A 306 24.72 24.59 -23.36
C ASP A 306 25.19 26.05 -23.28
N ASP A 307 24.66 26.90 -24.15
CA ASP A 307 24.96 28.33 -24.15
C ASP A 307 24.59 29.04 -22.82
N ASP A 308 23.66 28.47 -22.05
CA ASP A 308 23.23 29.02 -20.76
C ASP A 308 24.28 28.79 -19.65
N VAL A 309 25.13 27.76 -19.79
CA VAL A 309 26.28 27.57 -18.88
C VAL A 309 27.19 28.81 -18.89
N PHE A 310 27.37 29.45 -20.04
CA PHE A 310 28.22 30.63 -20.17
C PHE A 310 27.58 31.93 -19.67
N LYS A 311 26.26 31.93 -19.46
CA LYS A 311 25.49 33.08 -18.95
C LYS A 311 25.41 33.11 -17.43
N THR A 312 25.91 32.08 -16.73
CA THR A 312 25.79 31.95 -15.28
C THR A 312 27.15 31.72 -14.60
N GLY A 313 27.21 32.01 -13.29
CA GLY A 313 28.35 31.66 -12.44
C GLY A 313 29.71 32.27 -12.85
N ASN A 314 30.76 31.45 -12.76
CA ASN A 314 32.14 31.88 -13.02
C ASN A 314 32.42 32.23 -14.48
N PHE A 315 31.72 31.60 -15.43
CA PHE A 315 31.87 31.89 -16.85
C PHE A 315 31.36 33.30 -17.16
N HIS A 316 30.18 33.67 -16.65
CA HIS A 316 29.62 35.00 -16.87
C HIS A 316 30.48 36.12 -16.25
N ARG A 317 30.97 35.93 -15.01
CA ARG A 317 31.84 36.90 -14.32
C ARG A 317 33.13 37.22 -15.06
N ARG A 318 33.58 36.34 -15.95
CA ARG A 318 34.80 36.49 -16.75
C ARG A 318 34.49 36.74 -18.24
N GLY A 319 33.33 37.32 -18.54
CA GLY A 319 32.99 37.79 -19.89
C GLY A 319 32.18 36.79 -20.73
N GLY A 320 31.77 35.66 -20.18
CA GLY A 320 30.86 34.70 -20.81
C GLY A 320 31.40 34.10 -22.13
N LYS A 321 30.48 33.61 -22.98
CA LYS A 321 30.82 32.93 -24.25
C LYS A 321 31.67 33.82 -25.15
N ALA A 322 31.38 35.11 -25.24
CA ALA A 322 32.11 36.05 -26.10
C ALA A 322 33.59 36.21 -25.72
N MET A 323 33.92 36.16 -24.41
CA MET A 323 35.32 36.19 -23.98
C MET A 323 36.03 34.88 -24.34
N LEU A 324 35.40 33.73 -24.05
CA LEU A 324 35.98 32.43 -24.42
C LEU A 324 36.17 32.32 -25.94
N GLN A 325 35.21 32.81 -26.73
CA GLN A 325 35.32 32.85 -28.19
C GLN A 325 36.59 33.58 -28.63
N ARG A 326 36.90 34.74 -28.05
CA ARG A 326 38.13 35.50 -28.33
C ARG A 326 39.38 34.79 -27.82
N THR A 327 39.33 34.17 -26.65
CA THR A 327 40.48 33.45 -26.06
C THR A 327 40.85 32.22 -26.89
N PHE A 328 39.90 31.64 -27.63
CA PHE A 328 40.11 30.48 -28.50
C PHE A 328 40.04 30.85 -30.00
N ASP A 329 40.38 32.09 -30.38
CA ASP A 329 40.48 32.54 -31.78
C ASP A 329 39.25 32.21 -32.64
N ASP A 330 38.07 32.46 -32.09
CA ASP A 330 36.76 32.16 -32.67
C ASP A 330 36.50 30.67 -32.98
N ASN A 331 37.27 29.75 -32.37
CA ASN A 331 37.17 28.30 -32.57
C ASN A 331 36.57 27.53 -31.37
N LEU A 332 35.85 28.22 -30.49
CA LEU A 332 35.27 27.62 -29.27
C LEU A 332 34.25 26.50 -29.58
N ASP A 333 33.37 26.68 -30.57
CA ASP A 333 32.33 25.69 -30.85
C ASP A 333 32.95 24.36 -31.35
N ASN A 334 33.97 24.44 -32.22
CA ASN A 334 34.75 23.26 -32.66
C ASN A 334 35.50 22.59 -31.49
N LEU A 335 36.02 23.37 -30.55
CA LEU A 335 36.65 22.86 -29.34
C LEU A 335 35.64 22.08 -28.46
N LEU A 336 34.41 22.59 -28.32
CA LEU A 336 33.34 21.91 -27.58
C LEU A 336 32.89 20.62 -28.28
N ASP A 337 32.84 20.63 -29.63
CA ASP A 337 32.57 19.42 -30.43
C ASP A 337 33.65 18.36 -30.20
N LYS A 338 34.93 18.75 -30.23
CA LYS A 338 36.07 17.86 -29.92
C LYS A 338 36.00 17.29 -28.51
N PHE A 339 35.65 18.11 -27.51
CA PHE A 339 35.44 17.64 -26.14
C PHE A 339 34.37 16.54 -26.11
N SER A 340 33.25 16.79 -26.78
CA SER A 340 32.12 15.85 -26.81
C SER A 340 32.50 14.55 -27.51
N ASP A 341 33.26 14.61 -28.60
CA ASP A 341 33.73 13.42 -29.31
C ASP A 341 34.74 12.61 -28.45
N TYR A 342 35.75 13.26 -27.86
CA TYR A 342 36.80 12.57 -27.10
C TYR A 342 36.36 11.97 -25.75
N ILE A 343 35.23 12.41 -25.21
CA ILE A 343 34.59 11.77 -24.03
C ILE A 343 34.16 10.33 -24.37
N TRP A 344 33.81 10.08 -25.63
CA TRP A 344 33.24 8.81 -26.09
C TRP A 344 34.15 8.01 -27.02
N ASP A 345 35.30 8.57 -27.41
CA ASP A 345 36.35 7.81 -28.07
C ASP A 345 36.81 6.63 -27.20
N GLU A 346 37.23 5.54 -27.87
CA GLU A 346 37.83 4.41 -27.18
C GLU A 346 39.05 4.89 -26.38
N LEU A 347 38.92 4.82 -25.06
CA LEU A 347 40.03 4.89 -24.13
C LEU A 347 40.94 3.71 -24.43
N ALA A 348 42.05 3.98 -25.11
CA ALA A 348 43.08 2.99 -25.45
C ALA A 348 43.63 2.26 -24.22
#